data_AF-A0A351KGA8-F1
#
_entry.id   AF-A0A351KGA8-F1
#
_cell.length_a   1.000
_cell.length_b   1.000
_cell.length_c   1.000
_cell.angle_alpha   90.00
_cell.angle_beta   90.00
_cell.angle_gamma   90.00
#
_symmetry.space_group_name_H-M   'P 1'
#
loop_
_entity.id
_entity.type
_entity.pdbx_description
1 polymer ?
#
loop_
_entity_poly.entity_id
_entity_poly.type
_entity_poly.pdbx_seq_one_letter_code
_entity_poly.pdbx_strand_id
1 'polypeptide(L)'
;LTNNKEVIIYRDNVIPLIRLSDKLNIKGEDGKDKFVVIAKSGEKTAGLLVDSLSGQQEIVIKNIGKTLSGLKEYVGATILGNGLVTLILDVAAIV
;
A
#
# COMPACT_ATOMS: atom_id res chain seq x y z
N LEU A 1 10.39 -15.60 -9.68
CA LEU A 1 10.46 -15.83 -8.22
C LEU A 1 11.93 -15.87 -7.83
N THR A 2 12.33 -15.11 -6.81
CA THR A 2 13.67 -15.22 -6.20
C THR A 2 13.46 -15.54 -4.72
N ASN A 3 14.06 -16.62 -4.21
CA ASN A 3 13.86 -17.09 -2.83
C ASN A 3 12.38 -17.20 -2.41
N ASN A 4 11.53 -17.74 -3.30
CA ASN A 4 10.08 -17.90 -3.10
C ASN A 4 9.28 -16.59 -2.92
N LYS A 5 9.84 -15.45 -3.34
CA LYS A 5 9.13 -14.16 -3.38
C LYS A 5 8.83 -13.74 -4.81
N GLU A 6 7.64 -13.18 -5.01
CA GLU A 6 7.27 -12.50 -6.26
C GLU A 6 8.16 -11.27 -6.47
N VAL A 7 8.62 -11.09 -7.70
CA VAL A 7 9.55 -10.03 -8.10
C VAL A 7 9.17 -9.53 -9.49
N ILE A 8 9.52 -8.28 -9.78
CA ILE A 8 9.42 -7.67 -11.11
C ILE A 8 10.75 -7.03 -11.49
N ILE A 9 10.97 -6.84 -12.80
CA ILE A 9 12.09 -6.06 -13.32
C ILE A 9 11.59 -4.64 -13.55
N TYR A 10 12.21 -3.66 -12.90
CA TYR A 10 11.93 -2.24 -13.06
C TYR A 10 13.24 -1.48 -13.26
N ARG A 11 13.41 -0.84 -14.43
CA ARG A 11 14.63 -0.11 -14.82
C ARG A 11 15.90 -0.96 -14.57
N ASP A 12 15.91 -2.17 -15.12
CA ASP A 12 17.02 -3.14 -15.01
C ASP A 12 17.32 -3.65 -13.59
N ASN A 13 16.51 -3.26 -12.59
CA ASN A 13 16.64 -3.74 -11.22
C ASN A 13 15.56 -4.77 -10.90
N VAL A 14 15.93 -5.84 -10.20
CA VAL A 14 14.98 -6.82 -9.66
C VAL A 14 14.46 -6.30 -8.32
N ILE A 15 13.17 -6.01 -8.23
CA ILE A 15 12.53 -5.52 -7.00
C ILE A 15 11.41 -6.48 -6.54
N PRO A 16 11.18 -6.62 -5.23
CA PRO A 16 10.08 -7.42 -4.70
C PRO A 16 8.72 -6.85 -5.14
N LEU A 17 7.79 -7.75 -5.45
CA LEU A 17 6.38 -7.43 -5.67
C LEU A 17 5.58 -7.84 -4.44
N ILE A 18 4.89 -6.89 -3.83
CA ILE A 18 4.05 -7.08 -2.64
C ILE A 18 2.59 -6.94 -3.06
N ARG A 19 1.81 -8.01 -2.89
CA ARG A 19 0.35 -7.96 -3.02
C ARG A 19 -0.22 -7.27 -1.79
N LEU A 20 -0.73 -6.05 -1.96
CA LEU A 20 -1.14 -5.25 -0.81
C LEU A 20 -2.36 -5.86 -0.10
N SER A 21 -3.27 -6.49 -0.85
CA SER A 21 -4.40 -7.27 -0.31
C SER A 21 -3.95 -8.32 0.70
N ASP A 22 -2.97 -9.13 0.30
CA ASP A 22 -2.48 -10.27 1.09
C ASP A 22 -1.69 -9.77 2.30
N LYS A 23 -0.88 -8.73 2.09
CA LYS A 23 -0.07 -8.10 3.13
C LYS A 23 -0.93 -7.47 4.24
N LEU A 24 -2.07 -6.87 3.86
CA LEU A 24 -3.01 -6.25 4.80
C LEU A 24 -4.11 -7.21 5.27
N ASN A 25 -4.11 -8.47 4.81
CA ASN A 25 -5.16 -9.46 5.07
C ASN A 25 -6.58 -8.93 4.75
N ILE A 26 -6.70 -8.24 3.62
CA ILE A 26 -7.97 -7.72 3.10
C ILE A 26 -8.33 -8.41 1.80
N LYS A 27 -9.64 -8.49 1.52
CA LYS A 27 -10.12 -8.97 0.24
C LYS A 27 -9.81 -7.93 -0.84
N GLY A 28 -9.00 -8.31 -1.83
CA GLY A 28 -8.85 -7.52 -3.06
C GLY A 28 -10.09 -7.63 -3.95
N GLU A 29 -10.28 -6.68 -4.86
CA GLU A 29 -11.35 -6.77 -5.84
C GLU A 29 -11.01 -7.75 -6.96
N ASP A 30 -11.97 -8.59 -7.37
CA ASP A 30 -11.82 -9.46 -8.53
C ASP A 30 -12.01 -8.62 -9.80
N GLY A 31 -10.89 -8.21 -10.42
CA GLY A 31 -10.87 -7.35 -11.60
C GLY A 31 -9.69 -7.67 -12.51
N LYS A 32 -9.83 -7.42 -13.82
CA LYS A 32 -8.82 -7.78 -14.83
C LYS A 32 -7.58 -6.90 -14.78
N ASP A 33 -7.74 -5.63 -14.41
CA ASP A 33 -6.65 -4.66 -14.41
C ASP A 33 -6.16 -4.44 -12.97
N LYS A 34 -4.85 -4.58 -12.78
CA LYS A 34 -4.14 -4.26 -11.53
C LYS A 34 -3.03 -3.28 -11.85
N PHE A 35 -2.67 -2.46 -10.88
CA PHE A 35 -1.60 -1.49 -10.99
C PHE A 35 -0.45 -1.87 -10.08
N VAL A 36 0.77 -1.55 -10.49
CA VAL A 36 1.95 -1.65 -9.63
C VAL A 36 2.44 -0.25 -9.29
N VAL A 37 2.39 0.10 -8.01
CA VAL A 37 2.97 1.34 -7.48
C VAL A 37 4.40 1.06 -7.04
N ILE A 38 5.38 1.74 -7.64
CA ILE A 38 6.77 1.64 -7.21
C ILE A 38 6.98 2.56 -6.00
N ALA A 39 7.28 1.96 -4.85
CA ALA A 39 7.50 2.67 -3.60
C ALA A 39 8.95 2.52 -3.14
N LYS A 40 9.53 3.61 -2.63
CA LYS A 40 10.88 3.62 -2.06
C LYS A 40 10.82 4.12 -0.61
N SER A 41 11.43 3.37 0.30
CA SER A 41 11.61 3.75 1.71
C SER A 41 13.07 3.52 2.11
N GLY A 42 13.81 4.60 2.32
CA GLY A 42 15.27 4.55 2.46
C GLY A 42 15.91 3.89 1.23
N GLU A 43 16.75 2.87 1.46
CA GLU A 43 17.41 2.09 0.40
C GLU A 43 16.53 0.98 -0.19
N LYS A 44 15.36 0.70 0.40
CA LYS A 44 14.47 -0.36 -0.07
C LYS A 44 13.53 0.16 -1.14
N THR A 45 13.37 -0.62 -2.22
CA THR A 45 12.40 -0.37 -3.28
C THR A 45 11.53 -1.60 -3.47
N ALA A 46 10.21 -1.43 -3.59
CA ALA A 46 9.27 -2.50 -3.87
C ALA A 46 8.17 -2.04 -4.83
N GLY A 47 7.62 -2.98 -5.60
CA GLY A 47 6.37 -2.80 -6.32
C GLY A 47 5.21 -3.22 -5.42
N LEU A 48 4.19 -2.39 -5.29
CA LEU A 48 2.96 -2.68 -4.57
C LEU A 48 1.85 -2.95 -5.59
N LEU A 49 1.32 -4.17 -5.62
CA LEU A 49 0.18 -4.51 -6.46
C LEU A 49 -1.11 -4.01 -5.80
N VAL A 50 -1.85 -3.17 -6.53
CA VAL A 50 -3.09 -2.52 -6.08
C VAL A 50 -4.19 -2.62 -7.14
N ASP A 51 -5.44 -2.44 -6.71
CA ASP A 51 -6.62 -2.64 -7.55
C ASP A 51 -6.89 -1.43 -8.45
N SER A 52 -6.67 -0.21 -7.95
CA SER A 52 -6.95 1.03 -8.66
C SER A 52 -6.06 2.18 -8.20
N LEU A 53 -5.95 3.23 -9.04
CA LEU A 53 -5.26 4.47 -8.71
C LEU A 53 -6.26 5.62 -8.62
N SER A 54 -6.38 6.24 -7.43
CA SER A 54 -7.29 7.38 -7.20
C SER A 54 -6.66 8.75 -7.51
N GLY A 55 -5.40 8.78 -7.94
CA GLY A 55 -4.64 10.01 -8.18
C GLY A 55 -4.03 10.61 -6.91
N GLN A 56 -3.57 11.85 -7.02
CA GLN A 56 -3.00 12.62 -5.91
C GLN A 56 -4.06 13.54 -5.31
N GLN A 57 -4.14 13.56 -3.97
CA GLN A 57 -5.07 14.42 -3.24
C GLN A 57 -4.40 14.99 -1.98
N GLU A 58 -4.73 16.24 -1.64
CA GLU A 58 -4.42 16.82 -0.33
C GLU A 58 -5.44 16.34 0.71
N ILE A 59 -4.94 15.80 1.82
CA ILE A 59 -5.76 15.23 2.90
C ILE A 59 -5.26 15.70 4.25
N VAL A 60 -6.16 15.74 5.23
CA VAL A 60 -5.82 15.93 6.64
C VAL A 60 -5.80 14.56 7.31
N ILE A 61 -4.64 14.18 7.85
CA ILE A 61 -4.50 12.94 8.61
C ILE A 61 -5.04 13.17 10.03
N LYS A 62 -5.99 12.34 10.44
CA LYS A 62 -6.49 12.28 11.81
C LYS A 62 -5.91 11.04 12.48
N ASN A 63 -5.43 11.24 13.71
CA ASN A 63 -4.94 10.14 14.53
C ASN A 63 -6.15 9.37 15.07
N ILE A 64 -6.23 8.05 14.84
CA ILE A 64 -7.47 7.28 15.08
C ILE A 64 -7.57 6.72 16.51
N GLY A 65 -6.78 7.28 17.44
CA GLY A 65 -6.82 6.90 18.85
C GLY A 65 -6.41 5.45 19.11
N LYS A 66 -6.70 4.96 20.33
CA LYS A 66 -6.26 3.64 20.83
C LYS A 66 -6.85 2.45 20.06
N THR A 67 -7.89 2.66 19.27
CA THR A 67 -8.59 1.58 18.54
C THR A 67 -7.73 0.96 17.44
N LEU A 68 -6.82 1.73 16.84
CA LEU A 68 -5.96 1.27 15.74
C LEU A 68 -4.47 1.30 16.07
N SER A 69 -4.09 1.56 17.33
CA SER A 69 -2.69 1.58 17.76
C SER A 69 -1.96 0.23 17.64
N GLY A 70 -2.70 -0.85 17.38
CA GLY A 70 -2.14 -2.18 17.10
C GLY A 70 -1.77 -2.43 15.64
N LEU A 71 -2.21 -1.57 14.71
CA LEU A 71 -1.96 -1.76 13.28
C LEU A 71 -0.74 -0.97 12.84
N LYS A 72 0.39 -1.65 12.68
CA LYS A 72 1.68 -1.03 12.36
C LYS A 72 1.75 -0.52 10.91
N GLU A 73 0.84 -1.01 10.08
CA GLU A 73 0.76 -0.72 8.67
C GLU A 73 0.13 0.65 8.39
N TYR A 74 -0.46 1.33 9.38
CA TYR A 74 -1.19 2.58 9.17
C TYR A 74 -0.68 3.71 10.08
N VAL A 75 -0.60 4.92 9.53
CA VAL A 75 -0.22 6.14 10.28
C VAL A 75 -1.43 6.93 10.79
N GLY A 76 -2.62 6.66 10.26
CA GLY A 76 -3.85 7.37 10.62
C GLY A 76 -4.98 7.14 9.60
N ALA A 77 -6.03 7.95 9.67
CA ALA A 77 -7.12 7.93 8.69
C ALA A 77 -7.59 9.34 8.35
N THR A 78 -8.32 9.44 7.27
CA THR A 78 -9.05 10.64 6.89
C THR A 78 -10.48 10.30 6.51
N ILE A 79 -11.33 11.31 6.40
CA ILE A 79 -12.66 11.18 5.80
C ILE A 79 -12.60 11.94 4.49
N LEU A 80 -12.81 11.24 3.38
CA LEU A 80 -12.84 11.84 2.06
C LEU A 80 -14.14 12.61 1.84
N GLY A 81 -14.21 13.43 0.78
CA GLY A 81 -15.41 14.24 0.47
C GLY A 81 -16.69 13.44 0.22
N ASN A 82 -16.57 12.13 -0.02
CA ASN A 82 -17.69 11.20 -0.15
C ASN A 82 -18.15 10.59 1.20
N GLY A 83 -17.56 11.02 2.32
CA GLY A 83 -17.90 10.54 3.66
C GLY A 83 -17.24 9.21 4.05
N LEU A 84 -16.45 8.58 3.18
CA LEU A 84 -15.78 7.33 3.48
C LEU A 84 -14.53 7.55 4.34
N VAL A 85 -14.39 6.71 5.37
CA VAL A 85 -13.16 6.63 6.16
C VAL A 85 -12.10 5.90 5.34
N THR A 86 -10.96 6.56 5.15
CA THR A 86 -9.81 6.02 4.40
C THR A 86 -8.61 5.92 5.32
N LEU A 87 -8.01 4.73 5.40
CA LEU A 87 -6.79 4.50 6.16
C LEU A 87 -5.57 5.02 5.38
N ILE A 88 -4.64 5.67 6.07
CA ILE A 88 -3.38 6.15 5.50
C ILE A 88 -2.30 5.12 5.84
N LEU A 89 -1.76 4.49 4.80
CA LEU A 89 -0.77 3.43 4.90
C LEU A 89 0.62 4.00 5.21
N ASP A 90 1.32 3.39 6.17
CA ASP A 90 2.76 3.56 6.36
C ASP A 90 3.52 2.69 5.34
N VAL A 91 3.96 3.31 4.26
CA VAL A 91 4.74 2.62 3.21
C VAL A 91 6.04 2.03 3.77
N ALA A 92 6.66 2.65 4.77
CA ALA A 92 7.90 2.14 5.37
C ALA A 92 7.66 0.87 6.20
N ALA A 93 6.48 0.70 6.77
CA ALA A 93 6.09 -0.54 7.46
C ALA A 93 5.81 -1.70 6.49
N ILE A 94 5.51 -1.39 5.23
CA ILE A 94 5.20 -2.38 4.18
C ILE A 94 6.46 -2.82 3.41
N VAL A 95 7.37 -1.89 3.13
CA VAL A 95 8.56 -2.08 2.27
C VAL A 95 9.80 -2.59 3.04
#